data_AF-A0A969BUA7-F1
#
_entry.id   AF-A0A969BUA7-F1
#
_cell.length_a   1.000
_cell.length_b   1.000
_cell.length_c   1.000
_cell.angle_alpha   90.00
_cell.angle_beta   90.00
_cell.angle_gamma   90.00
#
_symmetry.space_group_name_H-M   'P 1'
#
loop_
_entity.id
_entity.type
_entity.pdbx_description
1 polymer ?
#
loop_
_entity_poly.entity_id
_entity_poly.type
_entity_poly.pdbx_seq_one_letter_code
_entity_poly.pdbx_strand_id
1 'polypeptide(L)'
;MYNAPIHLGGPMRASIVDLRYKMKDVLKALDKKERVTVLYRGKVKGIIVPVAQHRAAIRVQEHPFFGMHASARQTVNETMETLRGGRCR
;
A
#
# COMPACT_ATOMS: atom_id res chain seq x y z
N MET A 1 10.73 -26.63 10.25
CA MET A 1 11.04 -25.29 10.76
C MET A 1 11.08 -24.28 9.63
N TYR A 2 9.95 -23.64 9.31
CA TYR A 2 9.90 -22.43 8.47
C TYR A 2 8.79 -21.52 9.03
N ASN A 3 9.06 -20.89 10.17
CA ASN A 3 8.20 -19.88 10.77
C ASN A 3 9.02 -18.61 10.95
N ALA A 4 9.17 -17.86 9.87
CA ALA A 4 9.54 -16.45 9.94
C ALA A 4 8.44 -15.66 9.24
N PRO A 5 7.67 -14.80 9.95
CA PRO A 5 6.78 -13.86 9.31
C PRO A 5 7.65 -12.77 8.68
N ILE A 6 7.96 -12.92 7.40
CA ILE A 6 8.69 -11.90 6.65
C ILE A 6 7.68 -10.76 6.41
N HIS A 7 7.66 -9.78 7.31
CA HIS A 7 6.81 -8.59 7.23
C HIS A 7 7.67 -7.33 7.23
N LEU A 8 8.38 -7.10 6.12
CA LEU A 8 9.01 -5.82 5.80
C LEU A 8 8.96 -5.61 4.27
N GLY A 9 7.98 -4.84 3.80
CA GLY A 9 7.99 -4.14 2.50
C GLY A 9 7.93 -4.95 1.19
N GLY A 10 7.97 -6.29 1.23
CA GLY A 10 7.83 -7.16 0.04
C GLY A 10 6.47 -7.85 -0.08
N PRO A 11 6.06 -8.34 -1.27
CA PRO A 11 4.79 -9.05 -1.43
C PRO A 11 4.76 -10.31 -0.53
N MET A 12 3.69 -10.47 0.25
CA MET A 12 3.50 -11.61 1.16
C MET A 12 3.57 -12.92 0.36
N ARG A 13 4.28 -13.93 0.90
CA ARG A 13 4.35 -15.28 0.30
C ARG A 13 3.78 -16.29 1.29
N ALA A 14 2.85 -17.11 0.85
CA ALA A 14 2.21 -18.14 1.67
C ALA A 14 2.30 -19.50 0.98
N SER A 15 2.68 -20.54 1.72
CA SER A 15 2.59 -21.91 1.22
C SER A 15 1.16 -22.45 1.37
N ILE A 16 0.85 -23.59 0.73
CA ILE A 16 -0.44 -24.28 0.95
C ILE A 16 -0.67 -24.62 2.43
N VAL A 17 0.40 -24.92 3.17
CA VAL A 17 0.32 -25.20 4.62
C VAL A 17 -0.07 -23.92 5.38
N ASP A 18 0.50 -22.77 5.02
CA ASP A 18 0.17 -21.49 5.64
C ASP A 18 -1.27 -21.07 5.29
N LEU A 19 -1.76 -21.36 4.08
CA LEU A 19 -3.17 -21.15 3.75
C LEU A 19 -4.07 -22.01 4.63
N ARG A 20 -3.69 -23.24 4.96
CA ARG A 20 -4.51 -24.09 5.83
C ARG A 20 -4.56 -23.58 7.27
N TYR A 21 -3.40 -23.24 7.84
CA TYR A 21 -3.27 -23.04 9.29
C TYR A 21 -3.15 -21.57 9.72
N LYS A 22 -2.77 -20.67 8.82
CA LYS A 22 -2.53 -19.24 9.09
C LYS A 22 -3.44 -18.34 8.23
N MET A 23 -4.64 -18.82 7.92
CA MET A 23 -5.60 -18.06 7.11
C MET A 23 -5.93 -16.70 7.71
N LYS A 24 -5.93 -16.57 9.04
CA LYS A 24 -6.09 -15.28 9.73
C LYS A 24 -5.07 -14.24 9.29
N ASP A 25 -3.80 -14.63 9.16
CA ASP A 25 -2.73 -13.71 8.76
C ASP A 25 -2.83 -13.35 7.27
N VAL A 26 -3.26 -14.31 6.45
CA VAL A 26 -3.53 -14.11 5.02
C VAL A 26 -4.66 -13.10 4.83
N LEU A 27 -5.77 -13.23 5.55
CA LEU A 27 -6.88 -12.27 5.51
C LEU A 27 -6.42 -10.89 5.98
N LYS A 28 -5.65 -10.81 7.06
CA LYS A 28 -5.12 -9.54 7.58
C LYS A 28 -4.21 -8.81 6.57
N ALA A 29 -3.44 -9.55 5.77
CA ALA A 29 -2.64 -8.96 4.69
C ALA A 29 -3.52 -8.43 3.55
N LEU A 30 -4.56 -9.18 3.17
CA LEU A 30 -5.53 -8.73 2.17
C LEU A 30 -6.30 -7.48 2.64
N ASP A 31 -6.68 -7.40 3.92
CA ASP A 31 -7.31 -6.19 4.50
C ASP A 31 -6.40 -4.96 4.41
N LYS A 32 -5.08 -5.16 4.51
CA LYS A 32 -4.06 -4.11 4.34
C LYS A 32 -3.79 -3.77 2.87
N LYS A 33 -4.54 -4.33 1.92
CA LYS A 33 -4.35 -4.21 0.47
C LYS A 33 -3.03 -4.78 -0.04
N GLU A 34 -2.43 -5.72 0.69
CA GLU A 34 -1.23 -6.42 0.26
C GLU A 34 -1.59 -7.59 -0.66
N ARG A 35 -0.74 -7.87 -1.67
CA ARG A 35 -0.90 -9.03 -2.56
C ARG A 35 -0.24 -10.25 -1.93
N VAL A 36 -0.92 -11.40 -1.94
CA VAL A 36 -0.41 -12.65 -1.36
C VAL A 36 -0.06 -13.64 -2.46
N THR A 37 1.22 -13.97 -2.60
CA THR A 37 1.73 -14.95 -3.56
C THR A 37 1.65 -16.35 -2.95
N VAL A 38 0.93 -17.24 -3.61
CA VAL A 38 0.76 -18.64 -3.20
C VAL A 38 1.87 -19.50 -3.77
N LEU A 39 2.53 -20.23 -2.89
CA LEU A 39 3.62 -21.16 -3.21
C LEU A 39 3.19 -22.61 -2.98
N TYR A 40 3.64 -23.49 -3.86
CA TYR A 40 3.62 -24.94 -3.65
C TYR A 40 5.00 -25.52 -3.88
N ARG A 41 5.58 -26.13 -2.83
CA ARG A 41 6.94 -26.71 -2.87
C ARG A 41 7.98 -25.72 -3.44
N GLY A 42 7.93 -24.47 -2.98
CA GLY A 42 8.83 -23.39 -3.40
C GLY A 42 8.49 -22.73 -4.75
N LYS A 43 7.54 -23.28 -5.53
CA LYS A 43 7.15 -22.73 -6.83
C LYS A 43 5.92 -21.84 -6.70
N VAL A 44 5.90 -20.72 -7.43
CA VAL A 44 4.72 -19.84 -7.51
C VAL A 44 3.59 -20.59 -8.22
N LYS A 45 2.39 -20.54 -7.63
CA LYS A 45 1.17 -21.15 -8.16
C LYS A 45 0.06 -20.16 -8.44
N GLY A 46 0.05 -19.03 -7.74
CA GLY A 46 -0.95 -18.00 -7.95
C GLY A 46 -0.71 -16.78 -7.07
N ILE A 47 -1.55 -15.78 -7.25
CA ILE A 47 -1.56 -14.55 -6.45
C ILE A 47 -3.01 -14.31 -6.03
N ILE A 48 -3.23 -14.16 -4.72
CA ILE A 48 -4.48 -13.66 -4.17
C ILE A 48 -4.35 -12.14 -4.11
N VAL A 49 -5.27 -11.47 -4.79
CA VAL A 49 -5.36 -10.01 -4.77
C VAL A 49 -6.52 -9.61 -3.85
N PRO A 50 -6.34 -8.58 -3.03
CA PRO A 50 -7.43 -8.05 -2.24
C PRO A 50 -8.52 -7.54 -3.18
N VAL A 51 -9.78 -7.63 -2.75
CA VAL A 51 -10.93 -7.04 -3.46
C VAL A 51 -10.90 -5.52 -3.22
N ALA A 52 -9.80 -4.86 -3.61
CA ALA A 52 -9.76 -3.43 -3.63
C ALA A 52 -10.67 -3.00 -4.79
N GLN A 53 -11.78 -2.35 -4.45
CA GLN A 53 -12.62 -1.60 -5.37
C GLN A 53 -11.67 -0.84 -6.30
N HIS A 54 -11.63 -1.23 -7.57
CA HIS A 54 -10.88 -0.52 -8.58
C HIS A 54 -11.43 0.92 -8.59
N ARG A 55 -10.85 1.83 -7.82
CA ARG A 55 -10.81 3.21 -8.27
C ARG A 55 -10.01 3.09 -9.56
N ALA A 56 -10.70 3.29 -10.68
CA ALA A 56 -10.11 3.24 -12.00
C ALA A 56 -8.75 3.93 -11.94
N ALA A 57 -7.75 3.39 -12.63
CA ALA A 57 -6.46 4.05 -12.72
C ALA A 57 -6.68 5.41 -13.41
N ILE A 58 -6.98 6.43 -12.61
CA ILE A 58 -7.10 7.81 -13.03
C ILE A 58 -5.72 8.17 -13.56
N ARG A 59 -5.64 8.84 -14.70
CA ARG A 59 -4.35 9.31 -15.19
C ARG A 59 -3.76 10.19 -14.11
N VAL A 60 -2.45 10.10 -13.86
CA VAL A 60 -1.81 10.89 -12.80
C VAL A 60 -2.18 12.37 -12.90
N GLN A 61 -2.26 12.91 -14.12
CA GLN A 61 -2.68 14.28 -14.45
C GLN A 61 -4.12 14.65 -14.02
N GLU A 62 -5.02 13.67 -13.95
CA GLU A 62 -6.43 13.84 -13.58
C GLU A 62 -6.64 13.76 -12.05
N HIS A 63 -5.57 13.48 -11.28
CA HIS A 63 -5.67 13.47 -9.83
C HIS A 63 -5.86 14.92 -9.30
N PRO A 64 -6.84 15.21 -8.43
CA PRO A 64 -7.18 16.57 -7.97
C PRO A 64 -6.03 17.37 -7.34
N PHE A 65 -4.95 16.69 -6.98
CA PHE A 65 -3.71 17.31 -6.52
C PHE A 65 -3.00 18.10 -7.64
N PHE A 66 -2.99 17.59 -8.86
CA PHE A 66 -2.40 18.29 -10.01
C PHE A 66 -3.36 19.43 -10.41
N GLY A 67 -2.89 20.66 -10.26
CA GLY A 67 -3.71 21.87 -10.51
C GLY A 67 -4.36 22.48 -9.27
N MET A 68 -4.29 21.82 -8.09
CA MET A 68 -4.81 22.39 -6.83
C MET A 68 -4.19 23.77 -6.50
N HIS A 69 -2.93 23.96 -6.88
CA HIS A 69 -2.17 25.19 -6.62
C HIS A 69 -2.25 26.22 -7.77
N ALA A 70 -3.02 25.96 -8.83
CA ALA A 70 -3.09 26.87 -9.98
C ALA A 70 -3.72 28.24 -9.61
N SER A 71 -4.65 28.25 -8.65
CA SER A 71 -5.30 29.46 -8.13
C SER A 71 -4.74 29.94 -6.80
N ALA A 72 -3.65 29.32 -6.31
CA ALA A 72 -3.04 29.71 -5.04
C ALA A 72 -2.32 31.05 -5.20
N ARG A 73 -2.59 31.97 -4.28
CA ARG A 73 -2.05 33.33 -4.30
C ARG A 73 -0.66 33.43 -3.66
N GLN A 74 -0.32 32.48 -2.80
CA GLN A 74 0.96 32.40 -2.11
C GLN A 74 1.95 31.60 -2.92
N THR A 75 3.21 31.98 -2.83
CA THR A 75 4.29 31.18 -3.43
C THR A 75 4.58 29.95 -2.57
N VAL A 76 5.15 28.91 -3.19
CA VAL A 76 5.54 27.67 -2.48
C VAL A 76 6.45 27.99 -1.29
N ASN A 77 7.34 28.97 -1.42
CA ASN A 77 8.26 29.36 -0.36
C ASN A 77 7.53 29.98 0.85
N GLU A 78 6.59 30.90 0.62
CA GLU A 78 5.78 31.51 1.69
C GLU A 78 4.92 30.47 2.44
N THR A 79 4.31 29.54 1.69
CA THR A 79 3.55 28.43 2.27
C THR A 79 4.45 27.51 3.09
N MET A 80 5.64 27.17 2.57
CA MET A 80 6.60 26.34 3.30
C MET A 80 7.15 27.02 4.54
N GLU A 81 7.40 28.32 4.50
CA GLU A 81 7.85 29.12 5.65
C GLU A 81 6.78 29.17 6.74
N THR A 82 5.50 29.29 6.36
CA THR A 82 4.37 29.20 7.30
C THR A 82 4.23 27.80 7.92
N LEU A 83 4.34 26.74 7.11
CA LEU A 83 4.20 25.36 7.56
C LEU A 83 5.39 24.88 8.41
N ARG A 84 6.59 25.34 8.09
CA ARG A 84 7.84 24.99 8.79
C ARG A 84 8.16 25.95 9.93
N GLY A 85 7.55 27.14 9.93
CA GLY A 85 7.58 28.05 11.04
C GLY A 85 7.06 27.33 12.28
N GLY A 86 7.78 27.48 13.39
CA GLY A 86 7.24 27.06 14.68
C GLY A 86 5.89 27.72 14.92
N ARG A 87 5.06 27.12 15.79
CA ARG A 87 3.84 27.76 16.30
C ARG A 87 4.25 29.00 17.10
N CYS A 88 4.51 30.11 16.43
CA CYS A 88 4.74 31.37 17.10
C CYS A 88 3.39 31.88 17.62
N ARG A 89 3.38 32.14 18.93
CA ARG A 89 2.29 32.71 19.71
C ARG A 89 2.07 34.17 19.36
#